data_AF-A0A7J2H6H0-F1
#
_entry.id   AF-A0A7J2H6H0-F1
#
_cell.length_a   1.000
_cell.length_b   1.000
_cell.length_c   1.000
_cell.angle_alpha   90.00
_cell.angle_beta   90.00
_cell.angle_gamma   90.00
#
_symmetry.space_group_name_H-M   'P 1'
#
loop_
_entity.id
_entity.type
_entity.pdbx_description
1 polymer ?
#
loop_
_entity_poly.entity_id
_entity_poly.type
_entity_poly.pdbx_seq_one_letter_code
_entity_poly.pdbx_strand_id
1 'polypeptide(L)'
;MIRVLYAGGGRYRISPLFLITPFGVEMKGFEYENWAEEFIEGLREDPEIEVVQMPSWEVHSKFPRTMEELSKYDVVVIEEVEADVFYLYPEFYTPEKGKVVTLPNRLELIRRWVEEGGGLLMSGGWLTFQGRLGRGLWHGTPVEEALPVEFQVFDDRVETPEGAYVRVVDPEHPLMRGIPWETCPPFLGYNRAKLKPGAKLLATISRAGKADEDPLIAVWDYGSG
;
A
#
# COMPACT_ATOMS: atom_id res chain seq x y z
N MET A 1 -17.23 8.55 14.03
CA MET A 1 -16.00 9.06 13.42
C MET A 1 -15.12 7.86 13.12
N ILE A 2 -14.94 7.57 11.83
CA ILE A 2 -14.08 6.50 11.31
C ILE A 2 -12.65 7.03 11.34
N ARG A 3 -11.74 6.28 11.94
CA ARG A 3 -10.34 6.65 12.07
C ARG A 3 -9.49 5.80 11.13
N VAL A 4 -8.87 6.45 10.15
CA VAL A 4 -8.04 5.82 9.13
C VAL A 4 -6.57 6.04 9.44
N LEU A 5 -5.80 4.97 9.55
CA LEU A 5 -4.34 5.02 9.55
C LEU A 5 -3.83 4.84 8.12
N TYR A 6 -3.28 5.90 7.53
CA TYR A 6 -2.68 5.86 6.20
C TYR A 6 -1.16 5.64 6.31
N ALA A 7 -0.69 4.42 6.07
CA ALA A 7 0.72 4.05 6.11
C ALA A 7 1.36 4.18 4.72
N GLY A 8 2.12 5.26 4.50
CA GLY A 8 2.83 5.52 3.25
C GLY A 8 2.59 6.90 2.64
N GLY A 9 2.75 7.00 1.32
CA GLY A 9 2.49 8.20 0.50
C GLY A 9 3.54 9.31 0.54
N GLY A 10 4.34 9.41 1.61
CA GLY A 10 5.35 10.45 1.79
C GLY A 10 6.75 10.07 1.29
N ARG A 11 7.48 11.02 0.69
CA ARG A 11 8.88 10.86 0.28
C ARG A 11 9.69 12.13 0.45
N TYR A 12 11.01 11.98 0.54
CA TYR A 12 11.94 13.09 0.40
C TYR A 12 12.63 13.06 -0.96
N ARG A 13 12.63 14.21 -1.63
CA ARG A 13 13.38 14.44 -2.87
C ARG A 13 14.65 15.22 -2.54
N ILE A 14 15.79 14.62 -2.87
CA ILE A 14 17.11 15.27 -2.79
C ILE A 14 17.66 15.38 -4.20
N SER A 15 17.45 16.54 -4.82
CA SER A 15 17.68 16.78 -6.24
C SER A 15 17.62 18.29 -6.53
N PRO A 16 18.42 18.82 -7.48
CA PRO A 16 19.33 18.10 -8.39
C PRO A 16 20.74 17.84 -7.83
N LEU A 17 21.35 16.76 -8.32
CA LEU A 17 22.77 16.44 -8.16
C LEU A 17 23.57 17.07 -9.31
N PHE A 18 24.55 17.90 -8.99
CA PHE A 18 25.46 18.52 -9.95
C PHE A 18 26.84 17.88 -9.88
N LEU A 19 27.38 17.54 -11.05
CA LEU A 19 28.78 17.20 -11.27
C LEU A 19 29.43 18.37 -12.01
N ILE A 20 29.98 19.32 -11.25
CA ILE A 20 30.53 20.57 -11.82
C ILE A 20 31.98 20.35 -12.28
N THR A 21 32.73 19.55 -11.52
CA THR A 21 34.10 19.09 -11.85
C THR A 21 34.28 17.66 -11.34
N PRO A 22 35.38 16.94 -11.69
CA PRO A 22 35.66 15.61 -11.13
C PRO A 22 35.74 15.53 -9.60
N PHE A 23 35.87 16.68 -8.91
CA PHE A 23 35.87 16.77 -7.45
C PHE A 23 34.65 17.53 -6.89
N GLY A 24 33.90 18.23 -7.74
CA GLY A 24 32.78 19.08 -7.34
C GLY A 24 31.46 18.37 -7.54
N VAL A 25 31.07 17.57 -6.54
CA VAL A 25 29.76 16.92 -6.44
C VAL A 25 28.89 17.72 -5.47
N GLU A 26 27.86 18.39 -5.98
CA GLU A 26 26.97 19.25 -5.19
C GLU A 26 25.54 18.70 -5.25
N MET A 27 24.98 18.32 -4.11
CA MET A 27 23.54 18.05 -3.99
C MET A 27 22.83 19.32 -3.52
N LYS A 28 21.89 19.80 -4.32
CA LYS A 28 21.03 20.93 -3.95
C LYS A 28 19.60 20.45 -3.79
N GLY A 29 18.83 21.11 -2.92
CA GLY A 29 17.42 20.80 -2.67
C GLY A 29 17.21 19.64 -1.68
N PHE A 30 16.25 19.83 -0.79
CA PHE A 30 15.73 18.80 0.11
C PHE A 30 14.26 19.13 0.36
N GLU A 31 13.37 18.37 -0.26
CA GLU A 31 11.93 18.67 -0.28
C GLU A 31 11.15 17.43 0.14
N TYR A 32 10.10 17.63 0.95
CA TYR A 32 9.11 16.61 1.21
C TYR A 32 8.03 16.68 0.13
N GLU A 33 7.65 15.53 -0.41
CA GLU A 33 6.55 15.39 -1.35
C GLU A 33 5.59 14.31 -0.82
N ASN A 34 4.29 14.58 -0.90
CA ASN A 34 3.25 13.64 -0.49
C ASN A 34 2.42 13.25 -1.71
N TRP A 35 2.57 12.02 -2.18
CA TRP A 35 1.86 11.53 -3.35
C TRP A 35 0.43 11.06 -3.04
N ALA A 36 0.14 10.84 -1.76
CA ALA A 36 -1.19 10.48 -1.28
C ALA A 36 -2.07 11.70 -0.96
N GLU A 37 -1.57 12.93 -1.12
CA GLU A 37 -2.24 14.14 -0.64
C GLU A 37 -3.66 14.28 -1.20
N GLU A 38 -3.83 14.20 -2.53
CA GLU A 38 -5.15 14.29 -3.17
C GLU A 38 -6.12 13.18 -2.69
N PHE A 39 -5.62 11.96 -2.49
CA PHE A 39 -6.45 10.87 -1.96
C PHE A 39 -6.87 11.12 -0.52
N ILE A 40 -5.95 11.57 0.33
CA ILE A 40 -6.20 11.87 1.75
C ILE A 40 -7.14 13.07 1.89
N GLU A 41 -6.97 14.12 1.09
CA GLU A 41 -7.88 15.27 1.10
C GLU A 41 -9.28 14.88 0.63
N GLY A 42 -9.39 14.01 -0.39
CA GLY A 42 -10.67 13.43 -0.80
C GLY A 42 -11.39 12.67 0.33
N LEU A 43 -10.65 11.89 1.15
CA LEU A 43 -11.22 11.25 2.33
C LEU A 43 -11.68 12.26 3.39
N ARG A 44 -10.95 13.36 3.55
CA ARG A 44 -11.25 14.42 4.55
C ARG A 44 -12.44 15.30 4.15
N GLU A 45 -12.93 15.21 2.92
CA GLU A 45 -14.19 15.87 2.54
C GLU A 45 -15.39 15.32 3.34
N ASP A 46 -15.31 14.07 3.80
CA ASP A 46 -16.28 13.50 4.74
C ASP A 46 -15.89 13.85 6.20
N PRO A 47 -16.70 14.67 6.91
CA PRO A 47 -16.39 15.06 8.28
C PRO A 47 -16.46 13.90 9.29
N GLU A 48 -17.00 12.74 8.91
CA GLU A 48 -16.97 11.54 9.74
C GLU A 48 -15.66 10.76 9.63
N ILE A 49 -14.77 11.10 8.69
CA ILE A 49 -13.49 10.42 8.46
C ILE A 49 -12.33 11.25 9.00
N GLU A 50 -11.58 10.71 9.97
CA GLU A 50 -10.32 11.25 10.45
C GLU A 50 -9.17 10.44 9.83
N VAL A 51 -8.26 11.10 9.11
CA VAL A 51 -7.07 10.45 8.52
C VAL A 51 -5.79 10.85 9.24
N VAL A 52 -5.11 9.86 9.82
CA VAL A 52 -3.76 9.96 10.39
C VAL A 52 -2.78 9.33 9.41
N GLN A 53 -1.94 10.16 8.77
CA GLN A 53 -0.90 9.66 7.87
C GLN A 53 0.41 9.38 8.63
N MET A 54 1.03 8.25 8.34
CA MET A 54 2.41 7.92 8.71
C MET A 54 3.20 7.62 7.45
N PRO A 55 4.12 8.51 7.01
CA PRO A 55 5.10 8.16 5.98
C PRO A 55 5.94 6.93 6.39
N SER A 56 6.59 6.26 5.45
CA SER A 56 7.27 4.96 5.69
C SER A 56 8.29 4.98 6.85
N TRP A 57 9.03 6.08 7.03
CA TRP A 57 9.97 6.24 8.17
C TRP A 57 9.26 6.38 9.53
N GLU A 58 8.03 6.93 9.54
CA GLU A 58 7.19 6.95 10.73
C GLU A 58 6.53 5.60 10.98
N VAL A 59 6.13 4.87 9.92
CA VAL A 59 5.67 3.47 10.06
C VAL A 59 6.76 2.64 10.73
N HIS A 60 7.99 2.69 10.21
CA HIS A 60 9.14 1.99 10.77
C HIS A 60 9.26 2.18 12.29
N SER A 61 9.18 3.43 12.76
CA SER A 61 9.44 3.79 14.16
C SER A 61 8.21 3.74 15.08
N LYS A 62 7.04 4.15 14.59
CA LYS A 62 5.85 4.48 15.38
C LYS A 62 4.61 3.65 15.06
N PHE A 63 4.62 2.78 14.04
CA PHE A 63 3.46 1.95 13.74
C PHE A 63 3.03 1.14 14.99
N PRO A 64 1.72 0.97 15.23
CA PRO A 64 1.20 0.22 16.38
C PRO A 64 1.94 -1.10 16.63
N ARG A 65 2.20 -1.37 17.91
CA ARG A 65 2.93 -2.57 18.37
C ARG A 65 2.00 -3.57 19.08
N THR A 66 0.79 -3.14 19.45
CA THR A 66 -0.19 -3.97 20.15
C THR A 66 -1.56 -3.87 19.49
N MET A 67 -2.42 -4.85 19.78
CA MET A 67 -3.80 -4.84 19.30
C MET A 67 -4.58 -3.63 19.81
N GLU A 68 -4.35 -3.24 21.06
CA GLU A 68 -4.99 -2.06 21.66
C GLU A 68 -4.60 -0.76 20.95
N GLU A 69 -3.35 -0.64 20.50
CA GLU A 69 -2.90 0.52 19.74
C GLU A 69 -3.47 0.54 18.32
N LEU A 70 -3.51 -0.62 17.65
CA LEU A 70 -4.01 -0.74 16.27
C LEU A 70 -5.53 -0.57 16.21
N SER A 71 -6.27 -1.09 17.20
CA SER A 71 -7.73 -1.00 17.31
C SER A 71 -8.23 0.41 17.67
N LYS A 72 -7.34 1.39 17.78
CA LYS A 72 -7.72 2.81 17.78
C LYS A 72 -8.13 3.31 16.40
N TYR A 73 -7.85 2.54 15.36
CA TYR A 73 -8.20 2.80 13.98
C TYR A 73 -9.25 1.79 13.52
N ASP A 74 -10.16 2.25 12.67
CA ASP A 74 -11.18 1.41 12.04
C ASP A 74 -10.67 0.85 10.70
N VAL A 75 -9.80 1.60 10.02
CA VAL A 75 -9.22 1.24 8.72
C VAL A 75 -7.72 1.50 8.70
N VAL A 76 -6.96 0.58 8.11
CA VAL A 76 -5.53 0.75 7.78
C VAL A 76 -5.38 0.73 6.26
N VAL A 77 -4.73 1.75 5.71
CA VAL A 77 -4.33 1.82 4.30
C VAL A 77 -2.82 1.63 4.21
N ILE A 78 -2.34 0.76 3.32
CA ILE A 78 -0.92 0.56 3.03
C ILE A 78 -0.67 0.89 1.56
N GLU A 79 0.22 1.84 1.29
CA GLU A 79 0.54 2.32 -0.06
C GLU A 79 2.02 2.73 -0.16
N GLU A 80 2.76 2.18 -1.13
CA GLU A 80 4.18 2.48 -1.36
C GLU A 80 5.07 2.25 -0.12
N VAL A 81 4.82 1.17 0.63
CA VAL A 81 5.66 0.72 1.75
C VAL A 81 5.93 -0.79 1.68
N GLU A 82 7.19 -1.19 1.76
CA GLU A 82 7.61 -2.59 1.79
C GLU A 82 7.37 -3.28 3.14
N ALA A 83 7.18 -4.60 3.13
CA ALA A 83 6.94 -5.42 4.32
C ALA A 83 8.06 -5.30 5.37
N ASP A 84 9.31 -5.10 4.95
CA ASP A 84 10.47 -4.97 5.83
C ASP A 84 10.32 -3.80 6.83
N VAL A 85 9.64 -2.71 6.44
CA VAL A 85 9.36 -1.56 7.33
C VAL A 85 8.56 -1.98 8.57
N PHE A 86 7.75 -3.03 8.45
CA PHE A 86 6.93 -3.56 9.54
C PHE A 86 7.67 -4.62 10.37
N TYR A 87 8.59 -5.38 9.76
CA TYR A 87 9.36 -6.41 10.45
C TYR A 87 10.55 -5.85 11.22
N LEU A 88 11.30 -4.94 10.60
CA LEU A 88 12.64 -4.56 11.04
C LEU A 88 12.55 -3.31 11.91
N TYR A 89 12.39 -3.50 13.21
CA TYR A 89 12.29 -2.38 14.15
C TYR A 89 13.60 -1.58 14.26
N PRO A 90 13.53 -0.26 14.54
CA PRO A 90 14.72 0.56 14.79
C PRO A 90 15.64 -0.04 15.86
N GLU A 91 15.06 -0.65 16.90
CA GLU A 91 15.78 -1.28 18.02
C GLU A 91 16.67 -2.46 17.61
N PHE A 92 16.45 -3.06 16.44
CA PHE A 92 17.31 -4.13 15.92
C PHE A 92 18.67 -3.61 15.44
N TYR A 93 18.78 -2.32 15.13
CA TYR A 93 20.01 -1.70 14.61
C TYR A 93 20.79 -0.91 15.68
N THR A 94 20.23 -0.76 16.87
CA THR A 94 20.90 -0.16 18.04
C THR A 94 20.86 -1.08 19.27
N PRO A 95 21.19 -2.39 19.15
CA PRO A 95 21.03 -3.31 20.26
C PRO A 95 22.04 -3.03 21.37
N GLU A 96 21.57 -3.06 22.61
CA GLU A 96 22.47 -3.09 23.77
C GLU A 96 23.31 -4.38 23.76
N LYS A 97 24.63 -4.24 23.94
CA LYS A 97 25.55 -5.38 23.91
C LYS A 97 25.14 -6.44 24.93
N GLY A 98 24.91 -7.67 24.45
CA GLY A 98 24.59 -8.82 25.29
C GLY A 98 23.11 -8.98 25.63
N LYS A 99 22.21 -8.16 25.08
CA LYS A 99 20.76 -8.35 25.19
C LYS A 99 20.17 -8.82 23.86
N VAL A 100 19.30 -9.82 23.95
CA VAL A 100 18.47 -10.25 22.81
C VAL A 100 17.23 -9.36 22.79
N VAL A 101 16.96 -8.71 21.66
CA VAL A 101 15.75 -7.90 21.44
C VAL A 101 14.76 -8.76 20.66
N THR A 102 13.56 -8.93 21.20
CA THR A 102 12.43 -9.55 20.49
C THR A 102 11.24 -8.59 20.56
N LEU A 103 10.54 -8.43 19.45
CA LEU A 103 9.42 -7.50 19.30
C LEU A 103 8.29 -8.18 18.51
N PRO A 104 7.04 -7.70 18.62
CA PRO A 104 5.89 -8.29 17.94
C PRO A 104 6.07 -8.33 16.41
N ASN A 105 5.52 -9.35 15.77
CA ASN A 105 5.37 -9.35 14.31
C ASN A 105 4.18 -8.48 13.92
N ARG A 106 4.43 -7.27 13.38
CA ARG A 106 3.37 -6.34 12.98
C ARG A 106 2.48 -6.88 11.86
N LEU A 107 2.99 -7.73 10.97
CA LEU A 107 2.16 -8.30 9.90
C LEU A 107 1.16 -9.32 10.46
N GLU A 108 1.58 -10.14 11.43
CA GLU A 108 0.66 -11.02 12.16
C GLU A 108 -0.36 -10.22 12.96
N LEU A 109 0.06 -9.10 13.57
CA LEU A 109 -0.84 -8.20 14.27
C LEU A 109 -1.92 -7.62 13.34
N ILE A 110 -1.53 -7.15 12.14
CA ILE A 110 -2.48 -6.64 11.15
C ILE A 110 -3.44 -7.74 10.71
N ARG A 111 -2.95 -8.93 10.32
CA ARG A 111 -3.80 -10.07 9.91
C ARG A 111 -4.88 -10.36 10.95
N ARG A 112 -4.48 -10.47 12.23
CA ARG A 112 -5.40 -10.73 13.35
C ARG A 112 -6.38 -9.59 13.58
N TRP A 113 -5.92 -8.36 13.44
CA TRP A 113 -6.78 -7.18 13.62
C TRP A 113 -7.87 -7.13 12.55
N VAL A 114 -7.55 -7.48 11.30
CA VAL A 114 -8.55 -7.64 10.24
C VAL A 114 -9.53 -8.77 10.59
N GLU A 115 -9.01 -9.93 11.02
CA GLU A 115 -9.84 -11.08 11.42
C GLU A 115 -10.85 -10.72 12.53
N GLU A 116 -10.47 -9.79 13.43
CA GLU A 116 -11.28 -9.29 14.55
C GLU A 116 -12.20 -8.09 14.17
N GLY A 117 -12.20 -7.62 12.92
CA GLY A 117 -13.14 -6.60 12.43
C GLY A 117 -12.52 -5.32 11.86
N GLY A 118 -11.19 -5.25 11.75
CA GLY A 118 -10.50 -4.10 11.17
C GLY A 118 -10.54 -4.08 9.64
N GLY A 119 -10.75 -2.91 9.04
CA GLY A 119 -10.71 -2.77 7.58
C GLY A 119 -9.29 -2.59 7.03
N LEU A 120 -8.88 -3.40 6.05
CA LEU A 120 -7.56 -3.26 5.40
C LEU A 120 -7.69 -2.92 3.92
N LEU A 121 -7.00 -1.87 3.50
CA LEU A 121 -6.82 -1.50 2.09
C LEU A 121 -5.33 -1.51 1.76
N MET A 122 -4.96 -2.18 0.67
CA MET A 122 -3.61 -2.14 0.10
C MET A 122 -3.69 -1.61 -1.33
N SER A 123 -2.97 -0.52 -1.61
CA SER A 123 -2.92 0.13 -2.93
C SER A 123 -1.62 -0.18 -3.66
N GLY A 124 -1.69 -0.40 -4.97
CA GLY A 124 -0.56 -0.79 -5.79
C GLY A 124 0.51 0.28 -5.93
N GLY A 125 1.74 -0.16 -6.17
CA GLY A 125 2.93 0.69 -6.25
C GLY A 125 4.21 -0.12 -6.45
N TRP A 126 5.33 0.59 -6.52
CA TRP A 126 6.65 -0.03 -6.63
C TRP A 126 7.10 -0.72 -5.34
N LEU A 127 6.63 -0.29 -4.18
CA LEU A 127 6.96 -0.89 -2.88
C LEU A 127 5.81 -1.68 -2.25
N THR A 128 4.70 -1.89 -2.96
CA THR A 128 3.54 -2.65 -2.46
C THR A 128 3.32 -3.91 -3.28
N PHE A 129 2.57 -4.88 -2.73
CA PHE A 129 2.49 -6.24 -3.26
C PHE A 129 3.89 -6.89 -3.34
N GLN A 130 4.27 -7.49 -4.45
CA GLN A 130 5.65 -7.93 -4.62
C GLN A 130 6.56 -6.81 -5.11
N GLY A 131 6.03 -5.89 -5.92
CA GLY A 131 6.64 -4.61 -6.25
C GLY A 131 7.90 -4.73 -7.12
N ARG A 132 8.52 -3.57 -7.36
CA ARG A 132 9.70 -3.42 -8.22
C ARG A 132 10.88 -4.24 -7.71
N LEU A 133 11.43 -5.09 -8.57
CA LEU A 133 12.53 -6.02 -8.25
C LEU A 133 12.22 -6.95 -7.07
N GLY A 134 10.93 -7.17 -6.76
CA GLY A 134 10.51 -7.96 -5.60
C GLY A 134 10.77 -7.28 -4.26
N ARG A 135 10.84 -5.94 -4.22
CA ARG A 135 11.15 -5.18 -3.00
C ARG A 135 9.96 -4.90 -2.10
N GLY A 136 8.73 -5.07 -2.56
CA GLY A 136 7.54 -4.96 -1.71
C GLY A 136 7.51 -6.05 -0.64
N LEU A 137 7.97 -7.27 -0.99
CA LEU A 137 8.16 -8.40 -0.08
C LEU A 137 6.89 -8.83 0.67
N TRP A 138 5.71 -8.56 0.12
CA TRP A 138 4.44 -8.92 0.77
C TRP A 138 4.00 -10.36 0.46
N HIS A 139 4.57 -11.03 -0.54
CA HIS A 139 4.24 -12.43 -0.86
C HIS A 139 4.64 -13.39 0.28
N GLY A 140 3.72 -14.28 0.64
CA GLY A 140 3.86 -15.24 1.73
C GLY A 140 3.75 -14.62 3.13
N THR A 141 3.35 -13.35 3.25
CA THR A 141 3.21 -12.69 4.56
C THR A 141 1.83 -12.92 5.18
N PRO A 142 1.69 -12.80 6.52
CA PRO A 142 0.38 -12.87 7.16
C PRO A 142 -0.63 -11.84 6.62
N VAL A 143 -0.17 -10.67 6.15
CA VAL A 143 -1.04 -9.66 5.56
C VAL A 143 -1.61 -10.11 4.21
N GLU A 144 -0.82 -10.82 3.40
CA GLU A 144 -1.34 -11.39 2.15
C GLU A 144 -2.52 -12.31 2.43
N GLU A 145 -2.49 -13.11 3.51
CA GLU A 145 -3.59 -14.02 3.87
C GLU A 145 -4.93 -13.29 4.00
N ALA A 146 -4.94 -12.08 4.57
CA ALA A 146 -6.12 -11.26 4.82
C ALA A 146 -6.60 -10.46 3.58
N LEU A 147 -5.85 -10.45 2.48
CA LEU A 147 -6.18 -9.68 1.26
C LEU A 147 -6.84 -10.57 0.17
N PRO A 148 -7.65 -10.00 -0.74
CA PRO A 148 -8.42 -10.74 -1.75
C PRO A 148 -7.61 -11.39 -2.88
N VAL A 149 -6.30 -11.19 -2.92
CA VAL A 149 -5.44 -11.60 -4.04
C VAL A 149 -4.17 -12.29 -3.55
N GLU A 150 -3.66 -13.21 -4.36
CA GLU A 150 -2.32 -13.81 -4.23
C GLU A 150 -1.34 -12.95 -5.03
N PHE A 151 -0.23 -12.57 -4.39
CA PHE A 151 0.83 -11.77 -4.97
C PHE A 151 1.78 -12.66 -5.77
N GLN A 152 2.50 -12.07 -6.73
CA GLN A 152 3.54 -12.82 -7.43
C GLN A 152 4.72 -13.10 -6.50
N VAL A 153 5.52 -14.11 -6.85
CA VAL A 153 6.78 -14.42 -6.16
C VAL A 153 7.92 -13.45 -6.57
N PHE A 154 7.82 -12.86 -7.76
CA PHE A 154 8.83 -11.98 -8.36
C PHE A 154 8.22 -10.60 -8.67
N ASP A 155 9.03 -9.71 -9.26
CA ASP A 155 8.55 -8.39 -9.72
C ASP A 155 7.21 -8.51 -10.46
N ASP A 156 6.19 -7.85 -9.90
CA ASP A 156 4.81 -7.96 -10.34
C ASP A 156 4.35 -6.74 -11.15
N ARG A 157 5.25 -5.79 -11.42
CA ARG A 157 4.86 -4.60 -12.17
C ARG A 157 4.51 -4.96 -13.61
N VAL A 158 3.39 -4.41 -14.04
CA VAL A 158 3.05 -4.30 -15.44
C VAL A 158 3.16 -2.82 -15.80
N GLU A 159 4.23 -2.47 -16.50
CA GLU A 159 4.48 -1.11 -16.99
C GLU A 159 3.73 -0.91 -18.31
N THR A 160 2.92 0.15 -18.39
CA THR A 160 2.00 0.37 -19.51
C THR A 160 2.09 1.81 -20.02
N PRO A 161 3.24 2.23 -20.61
CA PRO A 161 3.36 3.56 -21.21
C PRO A 161 2.35 3.81 -22.33
N GLU A 162 1.83 2.75 -22.97
CA GLU A 162 0.72 2.79 -23.94
C GLU A 162 -0.67 2.98 -23.30
N GLY A 163 -0.75 2.91 -21.97
CA GLY A 163 -1.99 2.96 -21.19
C GLY A 163 -2.57 1.58 -20.88
N ALA A 164 -3.22 1.48 -19.73
CA ALA A 164 -4.07 0.37 -19.35
C ALA A 164 -5.44 0.88 -18.89
N TYR A 165 -6.50 0.14 -19.22
CA TYR A 165 -7.88 0.59 -19.14
C TYR A 165 -8.69 -0.29 -18.19
N VAL A 166 -9.53 0.36 -17.39
CA VAL A 166 -10.38 -0.28 -16.40
C VAL A 166 -11.64 -0.81 -17.06
N ARG A 167 -12.07 -2.01 -16.67
CA ARG A 167 -13.39 -2.55 -16.97
C ARG A 167 -14.10 -2.92 -15.68
N VAL A 168 -15.25 -2.30 -15.43
CA VAL A 168 -16.08 -2.60 -14.27
C VAL A 168 -16.74 -3.98 -14.44
N VAL A 169 -16.67 -4.80 -13.40
CA VAL A 169 -17.24 -6.14 -13.35
C VAL A 169 -18.55 -6.15 -12.56
N ASP A 170 -18.62 -5.42 -11.45
CA ASP A 170 -19.82 -5.30 -10.62
C ASP A 170 -20.19 -3.82 -10.37
N PRO A 171 -20.91 -3.18 -11.32
CA PRO A 171 -21.26 -1.76 -11.21
C PRO A 171 -22.28 -1.46 -10.10
N GLU A 172 -23.04 -2.47 -9.64
CA GLU A 172 -24.06 -2.30 -8.62
C GLU A 172 -23.50 -2.31 -7.19
N HIS A 173 -22.25 -2.75 -7.03
CA HIS A 173 -21.56 -2.78 -5.76
C HIS A 173 -21.47 -1.37 -5.15
N PRO A 174 -21.74 -1.18 -3.84
CA PRO A 174 -21.73 0.15 -3.22
C PRO A 174 -20.46 0.97 -3.48
N LEU A 175 -19.28 0.33 -3.44
CA LEU A 175 -17.99 0.99 -3.72
C LEU A 175 -17.83 1.50 -5.17
N MET A 176 -18.65 1.02 -6.10
CA MET A 176 -18.53 1.35 -7.53
C MET A 176 -19.53 2.44 -7.96
N ARG A 177 -20.49 2.78 -7.08
CA ARG A 177 -21.58 3.72 -7.38
C ARG A 177 -21.08 5.16 -7.40
N GLY A 178 -21.60 5.95 -8.35
CA GLY A 178 -21.29 7.39 -8.45
C GLY A 178 -19.93 7.72 -9.07
N ILE A 179 -19.12 6.71 -9.42
CA ILE A 179 -17.83 6.90 -10.08
C ILE A 179 -18.03 6.89 -11.61
N PRO A 180 -17.53 7.90 -12.35
CA PRO A 180 -17.68 7.98 -13.81
C PRO A 180 -16.65 7.10 -14.53
N TRP A 181 -16.83 5.77 -14.43
CA TRP A 181 -15.88 4.77 -14.96
C TRP A 181 -15.60 4.90 -16.46
N GLU A 182 -16.58 5.36 -17.24
CA GLU A 182 -16.46 5.58 -18.70
C GLU A 182 -15.40 6.64 -19.06
N THR A 183 -15.11 7.55 -18.15
CA THR A 183 -14.11 8.61 -18.32
C THR A 183 -12.87 8.40 -17.44
N CYS A 184 -12.71 7.20 -16.87
CA CYS A 184 -11.54 6.87 -16.07
C CYS A 184 -10.26 7.04 -16.91
N PRO A 185 -9.26 7.80 -16.42
CA PRO A 185 -8.02 7.99 -17.15
C PRO A 185 -7.25 6.66 -17.27
N PRO A 186 -6.44 6.48 -18.33
CA PRO A 186 -5.61 5.30 -18.45
C PRO A 186 -4.54 5.28 -17.35
N PHE A 187 -4.25 4.08 -16.85
CA PHE A 187 -3.16 3.84 -15.92
C PHE A 187 -1.85 3.61 -16.68
N LEU A 188 -0.74 4.05 -16.10
CA LEU A 188 0.60 3.87 -16.67
C LEU A 188 1.34 2.66 -16.11
N GLY A 189 0.74 1.98 -15.13
CA GLY A 189 1.16 0.70 -14.64
C GLY A 189 0.26 0.22 -13.51
N TYR A 190 0.42 -1.05 -13.14
CA TYR A 190 -0.27 -1.70 -12.03
C TYR A 190 0.53 -2.91 -11.55
N ASN A 191 0.17 -3.48 -10.40
CA ASN A 191 0.74 -4.73 -9.92
C ASN A 191 -0.13 -5.90 -10.37
N ARG A 192 0.47 -6.89 -11.05
CA ARG A 192 -0.22 -8.13 -11.38
C ARG A 192 -0.41 -8.97 -10.12
N ALA A 193 -1.65 -9.31 -9.82
CA ALA A 193 -2.00 -10.27 -8.78
C ALA A 193 -3.00 -11.29 -9.31
N LYS A 194 -3.25 -12.35 -8.55
CA LYS A 194 -4.25 -13.36 -8.88
C LYS A 194 -5.37 -13.31 -7.86
N LEU A 195 -6.62 -13.20 -8.31
CA LEU A 195 -7.78 -13.23 -7.42
C LEU A 195 -7.84 -14.56 -6.65
N LYS A 196 -8.04 -14.49 -5.32
CA LYS A 196 -8.23 -15.69 -4.49
C LYS A 196 -9.61 -16.31 -4.74
N PRO A 197 -9.74 -17.65 -4.61
CA PRO A 197 -11.05 -18.28 -4.59
C PRO A 197 -11.95 -17.70 -3.49
N GLY A 198 -13.16 -17.29 -3.84
CA GLY A 198 -14.13 -16.70 -2.90
C GLY A 198 -14.04 -15.18 -2.75
N ALA A 199 -12.94 -14.55 -3.19
CA ALA A 199 -12.86 -13.09 -3.26
C ALA A 199 -13.78 -12.54 -4.36
N LYS A 200 -14.26 -11.31 -4.16
CA LYS A 200 -15.14 -10.61 -5.09
C LYS A 200 -14.34 -9.61 -5.92
N LEU A 201 -14.43 -9.74 -7.24
CA LEU A 201 -13.80 -8.82 -8.18
C LEU A 201 -14.80 -7.72 -8.59
N LEU A 202 -14.39 -6.46 -8.44
CA LEU A 202 -15.20 -5.30 -8.79
C LEU A 202 -14.78 -4.66 -10.12
N ALA A 203 -13.48 -4.69 -10.43
CA ALA A 203 -12.96 -4.18 -11.70
C ALA A 203 -11.70 -4.94 -12.14
N THR A 204 -11.53 -5.10 -13.46
CA THR A 204 -10.31 -5.58 -14.11
C THR A 204 -9.55 -4.42 -14.76
N ILE A 205 -8.30 -4.67 -15.10
CA ILE A 205 -7.47 -3.77 -15.91
C ILE A 205 -6.80 -4.54 -17.06
N SER A 206 -6.74 -3.89 -18.22
CA SER A 206 -6.18 -4.47 -19.45
C SER A 206 -5.25 -3.49 -20.15
N ARG A 207 -4.13 -4.00 -20.68
CA ARG A 207 -3.19 -3.19 -21.48
C ARG A 207 -3.81 -2.78 -22.81
N ALA A 208 -3.45 -1.60 -23.31
CA ALA A 208 -3.90 -1.13 -24.62
C ALA A 208 -3.62 -2.17 -25.72
N GLY A 209 -4.66 -2.55 -26.46
CA GLY A 209 -4.53 -3.49 -27.58
C GLY A 209 -4.22 -4.94 -27.18
N LYS A 210 -4.40 -5.31 -25.92
CA LYS A 210 -4.26 -6.69 -25.42
C LYS A 210 -5.59 -7.21 -24.87
N ALA A 211 -5.71 -8.54 -24.84
CA ALA A 211 -6.87 -9.25 -24.32
C ALA A 211 -6.64 -9.79 -22.89
N ASP A 212 -5.55 -9.40 -22.23
CA ASP A 212 -5.31 -9.78 -20.83
C ASP A 212 -6.20 -8.98 -19.89
N GLU A 213 -6.64 -9.63 -18.82
CA GLU A 213 -7.43 -9.00 -17.76
C GLU A 213 -6.82 -9.41 -16.43
N ASP A 214 -6.15 -8.45 -15.79
CA ASP A 214 -5.65 -8.60 -14.43
C ASP A 214 -6.66 -7.97 -13.45
N PRO A 215 -6.77 -8.45 -12.19
CA PRO A 215 -7.63 -7.82 -11.19
C PRO A 215 -7.10 -6.43 -10.82
N LEU A 216 -7.99 -5.44 -10.74
CA LEU A 216 -7.64 -4.07 -10.31
C LEU A 216 -8.24 -3.73 -8.95
N ILE A 217 -9.54 -3.99 -8.79
CA ILE A 217 -10.26 -3.74 -7.55
C ILE A 217 -10.91 -5.05 -7.13
N ALA A 218 -10.45 -5.60 -6.01
CA ALA A 218 -11.00 -6.80 -5.41
C ALA A 218 -11.30 -6.53 -3.93
N VAL A 219 -12.36 -7.17 -3.43
CA VAL A 219 -12.80 -7.09 -2.04
C VAL A 219 -13.12 -8.49 -1.52
N TRP A 220 -13.13 -8.64 -0.21
CA TRP A 220 -13.30 -9.92 0.45
C TRP A 220 -13.66 -9.67 1.91
N ASP A 221 -14.30 -10.64 2.53
CA ASP A 221 -14.53 -10.66 3.98
C ASP A 221 -13.47 -11.57 4.62
N TYR A 222 -12.80 -11.07 5.67
CA TYR A 222 -11.81 -11.84 6.43
C TYR A 222 -12.20 -11.95 7.90
N GLY A 223 -12.71 -13.10 8.32
CA GLY A 223 -13.23 -13.23 9.67
C GLY A 223 -14.39 -12.24 9.88
N SER A 224 -14.19 -11.21 10.70
CA SER A 224 -15.19 -10.16 10.95
C SER A 224 -14.90 -8.83 10.24
N GLY A 225 -13.78 -8.70 9.52
CA GLY A 225 -13.35 -7.48 8.81
C GLY A 225 -13.47 -7.58 7.30
#